data_AF-A0A328WW82-F1
#
_entry.id   AF-A0A328WW82-F1
#
_cell.length_a   1.000
_cell.length_b   1.000
_cell.length_c   1.000
_cell.angle_alpha   90.00
_cell.angle_beta   90.00
_cell.angle_gamma   90.00
#
_symmetry.space_group_name_H-M   'P 1'
#
loop_
_entity.id
_entity.type
_entity.pdbx_description
1 polymer ?
#
loop_
_entity_poly.entity_id
_entity_poly.type
_entity_poly.pdbx_seq_one_letter_code
_entity_poly.pdbx_strand_id
1 'polypeptide(L)'
;MKTSSITSLILMFLLYISCANEEVQSVKIKGQYEIELPKTLSKADNLHEDASLQYQNLFSEFYTIVIDEPISDYNNLVIQDEYLAENYKPNLTGYSNLLKDNLSVSVKNAKFSNFEDTKINGMEAKLMNVSGTVDDIAIYYQFGFVKGKDRYYQIVNWTELQRKDDHSKSMQNIIASFKELNRTKKKIH
;
A
#
# COMPACT_ATOMS: atom_id res chain seq x y z
N MET A 1 68.41 3.42 14.50
CA MET A 1 67.17 3.91 13.84
C MET A 1 66.43 2.68 13.32
N LYS A 2 65.41 2.11 13.99
CA LYS A 2 63.99 2.56 14.08
C LYS A 2 63.55 3.13 12.72
N THR A 3 62.75 2.44 11.91
CA THR A 3 61.31 2.11 12.07
C THR A 3 60.95 0.81 11.29
N SER A 4 60.44 -0.26 11.90
CA SER A 4 59.01 -0.65 12.03
C SER A 4 58.07 -0.18 10.91
N SER A 5 57.43 -1.10 10.17
CA SER A 5 56.02 -1.41 10.43
C SER A 5 55.57 -2.71 9.75
N ILE A 6 55.07 -3.61 10.58
CA ILE A 6 54.31 -4.82 10.26
C ILE A 6 52.82 -4.40 10.13
N THR A 7 51.99 -5.34 9.68
CA THR A 7 50.51 -5.44 9.76
C THR A 7 49.73 -4.86 8.57
N SER A 8 49.11 -5.66 7.70
CA SER A 8 48.08 -6.71 7.87
C SER A 8 46.66 -6.15 8.00
N LEU A 9 45.84 -6.48 7.00
CA LEU A 9 44.42 -6.83 7.08
C LEU A 9 43.43 -5.76 7.61
N ILE A 10 42.20 -5.84 7.08
CA ILE A 10 40.97 -5.13 7.49
C ILE A 10 40.67 -3.89 6.64
N LEU A 11 40.21 -4.16 5.41
CA LEU A 11 39.27 -3.29 4.70
C LEU A 11 37.96 -4.08 4.50
N MET A 12 37.37 -4.53 5.61
CA MET A 12 36.09 -5.26 5.65
C MET A 12 35.25 -4.77 6.84
N PHE A 13 35.06 -3.47 6.93
CA PHE A 13 34.08 -2.86 7.83
C PHE A 13 33.53 -1.63 7.13
N LEU A 14 32.33 -1.77 6.57
CA LEU A 14 31.28 -0.74 6.40
C LEU A 14 30.16 -1.31 5.50
N LEU A 15 29.62 -2.47 5.88
CA LEU A 15 28.26 -2.87 5.52
C LEU A 15 27.47 -3.03 6.82
N TYR A 16 27.50 -2.00 7.66
CA TYR A 16 26.42 -1.81 8.63
C TYR A 16 25.23 -1.27 7.84
N ILE A 17 24.54 -2.17 7.15
CA ILE A 17 23.14 -1.94 6.80
C ILE A 17 22.44 -1.91 8.15
N SER A 18 22.36 -0.72 8.76
CA SER A 18 21.50 -0.48 9.91
C SER A 18 20.06 -0.58 9.41
N CYS A 19 19.61 -1.80 9.16
CA CYS A 19 18.19 -2.12 9.08
C CYS A 19 17.72 -2.10 10.53
N ALA A 20 17.42 -0.91 11.05
CA ALA A 20 16.62 -0.81 12.25
C ALA A 20 15.27 -1.47 11.90
N ASN A 21 15.05 -2.69 12.38
CA ASN A 21 13.78 -3.36 12.15
C ASN A 21 12.72 -2.59 12.93
N GLU A 22 11.88 -1.88 12.20
CA GLU A 22 10.69 -1.22 12.74
C GLU A 22 9.81 -2.26 13.44
N GLU A 23 9.40 -1.99 14.67
CA GLU A 23 8.47 -2.89 15.36
C GLU A 23 7.09 -2.81 14.71
N VAL A 24 6.55 -3.97 14.35
CA VAL A 24 5.23 -4.10 13.72
C VAL A 24 4.18 -4.67 14.67
N GLN A 25 2.92 -4.37 14.37
CA GLN A 25 1.71 -4.95 14.97
C GLN A 25 0.88 -5.60 13.87
N SER A 26 0.35 -6.80 14.13
CA SER A 26 -0.64 -7.42 13.25
C SER A 26 -2.04 -6.92 13.60
N VAL A 27 -2.77 -6.43 12.58
CA VAL A 27 -4.14 -5.93 12.69
C VAL A 27 -5.07 -6.81 11.88
N LYS A 28 -6.13 -7.32 12.50
CA LYS A 28 -7.17 -8.13 11.85
C LYS A 28 -8.46 -7.36 11.72
N ILE A 29 -9.02 -7.29 10.50
CA ILE A 29 -10.23 -6.53 10.22
C ILE A 29 -11.38 -7.48 9.94
N LYS A 30 -12.36 -7.53 10.85
CA LYS A 30 -13.65 -8.26 10.71
C LYS A 30 -13.51 -9.74 10.28
N GLY A 31 -12.36 -10.36 10.57
CA GLY A 31 -12.00 -11.71 10.10
C GLY A 31 -11.93 -11.84 8.57
N GLN A 32 -11.77 -10.73 7.84
CA GLN A 32 -11.68 -10.66 6.39
C GLN A 32 -10.23 -10.68 5.93
N TYR A 33 -9.37 -9.89 6.58
CA TYR A 33 -7.95 -9.83 6.27
C TYR A 33 -7.12 -9.50 7.51
N GLU A 34 -5.82 -9.69 7.37
CA GLU A 34 -4.76 -9.32 8.30
C GLU A 34 -3.71 -8.50 7.56
N ILE A 35 -3.16 -7.50 8.23
CA ILE A 35 -2.08 -6.65 7.70
C ILE A 35 -1.14 -6.26 8.86
N GLU A 36 0.15 -6.14 8.57
CA GLU A 36 1.15 -5.65 9.52
C GLU A 36 1.33 -4.15 9.35
N LEU A 37 1.27 -3.42 10.45
CA LEU A 37 1.50 -1.98 10.50
C LEU A 37 2.64 -1.67 11.48
N PRO A 38 3.39 -0.60 11.28
CA PRO A 38 4.26 -0.06 12.32
C PRO A 38 3.51 0.18 13.63
N LYS A 39 4.15 -0.13 14.77
CA LYS A 39 3.60 0.23 16.09
C LYS A 39 3.52 1.75 16.33
N THR A 40 4.24 2.52 15.53
CA THR A 40 4.21 3.99 15.55
C THR A 40 2.91 4.55 14.99
N LEU A 41 2.16 3.77 14.19
CA LEU A 41 0.85 4.15 13.69
C LEU A 41 -0.22 3.91 14.76
N SER A 42 -1.11 4.89 14.88
CA SER A 42 -2.28 4.86 15.76
C SER A 42 -3.56 4.83 14.93
N LYS A 43 -4.63 4.24 15.47
CA LYS A 43 -5.91 4.15 14.77
C LYS A 43 -6.50 5.55 14.52
N ALA A 44 -7.06 5.74 13.33
CA ALA A 44 -7.85 6.90 12.95
C ALA A 44 -9.26 6.47 12.52
N ASP A 45 -10.17 7.43 12.36
CA ASP A 45 -11.55 7.21 11.89
C ASP A 45 -12.04 8.27 10.89
N ASN A 46 -11.16 9.19 10.50
CA ASN A 46 -11.50 10.40 9.73
C ASN A 46 -10.64 10.58 8.46
N LEU A 47 -9.92 9.55 8.00
CA LEU A 47 -9.10 9.62 6.79
C LEU A 47 -9.91 9.37 5.52
N HIS A 48 -10.86 8.42 5.57
CA HIS A 48 -11.77 8.09 4.48
C HIS A 48 -13.01 7.35 5.01
N GLU A 49 -14.21 7.73 4.56
CA GLU A 49 -15.46 7.16 5.09
C GLU A 49 -15.63 5.66 4.80
N ASP A 50 -15.22 5.21 3.61
CA ASP A 50 -15.31 3.80 3.21
C ASP A 50 -14.14 2.92 3.68
N ALA A 51 -13.16 3.48 4.37
CA ALA A 51 -11.98 2.71 4.76
C ALA A 51 -12.28 1.80 5.96
N SER A 52 -12.04 0.51 5.78
CA SER A 52 -12.20 -0.51 6.83
C SER A 52 -11.03 -0.58 7.80
N LEU A 53 -9.88 -0.04 7.39
CA LEU A 53 -8.71 0.21 8.22
C LEU A 53 -8.21 1.62 7.96
N GLN A 54 -7.94 2.36 9.03
CA GLN A 54 -7.43 3.73 8.97
C GLN A 54 -6.46 3.94 10.12
N TYR A 55 -5.21 4.25 9.80
CA TYR A 55 -4.13 4.43 10.76
C TYR A 55 -3.25 5.60 10.33
N GLN A 56 -2.73 6.32 11.31
CA GLN A 56 -1.89 7.48 11.09
C GLN A 56 -0.85 7.67 12.18
N ASN A 57 0.22 8.37 11.82
CA ASN A 57 1.12 9.03 12.73
C ASN A 57 1.25 10.49 12.27
N LEU A 58 0.61 11.39 13.02
CA LEU A 58 0.60 12.82 12.73
C LEU A 58 1.98 13.46 12.93
N PHE A 59 2.84 12.92 13.80
CA PHE A 59 4.17 13.50 14.01
C PHE A 59 5.10 13.20 12.83
N SER A 60 5.02 11.98 12.27
CA SER A 60 5.83 11.58 11.12
C SER A 60 5.14 11.80 9.78
N GLU A 61 3.92 12.37 9.77
CA GLU A 61 3.08 12.58 8.59
C GLU A 61 2.94 11.32 7.73
N PHE A 62 2.63 10.18 8.38
CA PHE A 62 2.51 8.88 7.71
C PHE A 62 1.14 8.27 7.95
N TYR A 63 0.47 7.91 6.86
CA TYR A 63 -0.92 7.48 6.85
C TYR A 63 -1.10 6.21 6.03
N THR A 64 -2.00 5.35 6.48
CA THR A 64 -2.39 4.10 5.81
C THR A 64 -3.89 3.90 5.94
N ILE A 65 -4.53 3.59 4.81
CA ILE A 65 -5.89 3.07 4.79
C ILE A 65 -5.98 1.78 3.99
N VAL A 66 -7.02 0.99 4.28
CA VAL A 66 -7.50 -0.06 3.40
C VAL A 66 -8.98 0.17 3.12
N ILE A 67 -9.33 0.25 1.84
CA ILE A 67 -10.71 0.22 1.36
C ILE A 67 -10.94 -1.17 0.78
N ASP A 68 -12.03 -1.83 1.18
CA ASP A 68 -12.41 -3.14 0.64
C ASP A 68 -13.82 -3.11 0.09
N GLU A 69 -13.99 -3.59 -1.13
CA GLU A 69 -15.27 -3.59 -1.84
C GLU A 69 -15.53 -4.94 -2.53
N PRO A 70 -16.80 -5.40 -2.63
CA PRO A 70 -17.10 -6.60 -3.39
C PRO A 70 -16.66 -6.48 -4.86
N ILE A 71 -16.03 -7.53 -5.39
CA ILE A 71 -15.68 -7.61 -6.82
C ILE A 71 -16.94 -7.47 -7.69
N SER A 72 -18.08 -7.99 -7.21
CA SER A 72 -19.35 -7.88 -7.89
C SER A 72 -19.80 -6.43 -8.08
N ASP A 73 -19.51 -5.53 -7.15
CA ASP A 73 -20.03 -4.17 -7.19
C ASP A 73 -19.36 -3.41 -8.34
N TYR A 74 -18.03 -3.47 -8.41
CA TYR A 74 -17.27 -2.94 -9.55
C TYR A 74 -17.63 -3.65 -10.87
N ASN A 75 -17.65 -4.98 -10.88
CA ASN A 75 -17.89 -5.71 -12.14
C ASN A 75 -19.29 -5.44 -12.69
N ASN A 76 -20.31 -5.40 -11.83
CA ASN A 76 -21.68 -5.09 -12.25
C ASN A 76 -21.77 -3.64 -12.73
N LEU A 77 -21.12 -2.70 -12.04
CA LEU A 77 -21.06 -1.30 -12.47
C LEU A 77 -20.51 -1.17 -13.90
N VAL A 78 -19.37 -1.83 -14.18
CA VAL A 78 -18.76 -1.82 -15.53
C VAL A 78 -19.64 -2.50 -16.57
N ILE A 79 -20.33 -3.59 -16.22
CA ILE A 79 -21.17 -4.34 -17.18
C ILE A 79 -22.45 -3.58 -17.51
N GLN A 80 -23.01 -2.85 -16.54
CA GLN A 80 -24.31 -2.19 -16.68
C GLN A 80 -24.22 -0.78 -17.25
N ASP A 81 -23.07 -0.13 -17.14
CA ASP A 81 -22.83 1.21 -17.67
C ASP A 81 -22.05 1.14 -18.99
N GLU A 82 -22.65 1.63 -20.08
CA GLU A 82 -22.08 1.57 -21.43
C GLU A 82 -20.74 2.31 -21.53
N TYR A 83 -20.63 3.49 -20.90
CA TYR A 83 -19.40 4.27 -20.90
C TYR A 83 -18.28 3.53 -20.16
N LEU A 84 -18.58 2.94 -19.00
CA LEU A 84 -17.59 2.16 -18.27
C LEU A 84 -17.21 0.87 -18.99
N ALA A 85 -18.16 0.20 -19.64
CA ALA A 85 -17.91 -1.01 -20.42
C ALA A 85 -16.94 -0.78 -21.60
N GLU A 86 -17.01 0.39 -22.23
CA GLU A 86 -16.11 0.77 -23.33
C GLU A 86 -14.68 1.07 -22.85
N ASN A 87 -14.53 1.62 -21.64
CA ASN A 87 -13.25 2.15 -21.15
C ASN A 87 -12.54 1.20 -20.17
N TYR A 88 -13.28 0.34 -19.47
CA TYR A 88 -12.75 -0.50 -18.41
C TYR A 88 -13.21 -1.96 -18.53
N LYS A 89 -12.41 -2.87 -17.95
CA LYS A 89 -12.71 -4.31 -17.92
C LYS A 89 -13.23 -4.71 -16.54
N PRO A 90 -14.20 -5.63 -16.42
CA PRO A 90 -14.70 -6.13 -15.12
C PRO A 90 -13.69 -7.10 -14.47
N ASN A 91 -12.48 -6.61 -14.18
CA ASN A 91 -11.37 -7.32 -13.56
C ASN A 91 -10.44 -6.33 -12.83
N LEU A 92 -9.39 -6.86 -12.17
CA LEU A 92 -8.44 -6.05 -11.40
C LEU A 92 -7.77 -4.94 -12.23
N THR A 93 -7.50 -5.17 -13.51
CA THR A 93 -6.90 -4.17 -14.41
C THR A 93 -7.84 -3.00 -14.67
N GLY A 94 -9.10 -3.27 -15.02
CA GLY A 94 -10.06 -2.19 -15.19
C GLY A 94 -10.27 -1.43 -13.89
N TYR A 95 -10.36 -2.16 -12.78
CA TYR A 95 -10.56 -1.60 -11.45
C TYR A 95 -9.43 -0.63 -11.07
N SER A 96 -8.17 -1.07 -11.18
CA SER A 96 -7.02 -0.22 -10.88
C SER A 96 -6.91 0.98 -11.83
N ASN A 97 -7.29 0.80 -13.11
CA ASN A 97 -7.28 1.89 -14.09
C ASN A 97 -8.34 2.95 -13.77
N LEU A 98 -9.57 2.56 -13.46
CA LEU A 98 -10.64 3.49 -13.09
C LEU A 98 -10.23 4.35 -11.88
N LEU A 99 -9.64 3.72 -10.86
CA LEU A 99 -9.18 4.43 -9.67
C LEU A 99 -8.00 5.36 -9.96
N LYS A 100 -7.07 4.94 -10.83
CA LYS A 100 -5.98 5.81 -11.31
C LYS A 100 -6.52 7.03 -12.03
N ASP A 101 -7.52 6.86 -12.90
CA ASP A 101 -8.11 7.95 -13.67
C ASP A 101 -8.84 8.93 -12.74
N ASN A 102 -9.63 8.43 -11.78
CA ASN A 102 -10.26 9.25 -10.74
C ASN A 102 -9.24 10.03 -9.90
N LEU A 103 -8.12 9.40 -9.55
CA LEU A 103 -7.03 10.05 -8.81
C LEU A 103 -6.34 11.15 -9.65
N SER A 104 -6.23 10.97 -10.96
CA SER A 104 -5.62 11.94 -11.87
C SER A 104 -6.37 13.27 -11.93
N VAL A 105 -7.69 13.23 -11.70
CA VAL A 105 -8.53 14.43 -11.60
C VAL A 105 -8.36 15.14 -10.25
N SER A 106 -8.10 14.36 -9.19
CA SER A 106 -8.07 14.86 -7.81
C SER A 106 -6.70 15.39 -7.37
N VAL A 107 -5.61 14.88 -7.97
CA VAL A 107 -4.23 15.23 -7.59
C VAL A 107 -3.61 16.16 -8.64
N LYS A 108 -3.30 17.40 -8.24
CA LYS A 108 -2.66 18.37 -9.13
C LYS A 108 -1.24 17.91 -9.49
N ASN A 109 -0.85 18.08 -10.75
CA ASN A 109 0.49 17.72 -11.26
C ASN A 109 0.88 16.25 -10.98
N ALA A 110 -0.10 15.35 -10.95
CA ALA A 110 0.12 13.95 -10.62
C ALA A 110 1.10 13.28 -11.60
N LYS A 111 2.10 12.61 -11.03
CA LYS A 111 3.05 11.75 -11.74
C LYS A 111 2.82 10.32 -11.27
N PHE A 112 2.33 9.50 -12.18
CA PHE A 112 2.07 8.09 -11.93
C PHE A 112 3.24 7.25 -12.40
N SER A 113 3.62 6.24 -11.62
CA SER A 113 4.38 5.12 -12.17
C SER A 113 3.49 4.29 -13.11
N ASN A 114 4.13 3.44 -13.91
CA ASN A 114 3.40 2.34 -14.52
C ASN A 114 2.90 1.38 -13.43
N PHE A 115 1.86 0.61 -13.75
CA PHE A 115 1.44 -0.51 -12.92
C PHE A 115 2.51 -1.59 -12.94
N GLU A 116 2.85 -2.10 -11.77
CA GLU A 116 3.63 -3.33 -11.61
C GLU A 116 2.68 -4.48 -11.28
N ASP A 117 2.64 -5.48 -12.15
CA ASP A 117 1.86 -6.70 -11.94
C ASP A 117 2.65 -7.66 -11.06
N THR A 118 2.06 -8.10 -9.96
CA THR A 118 2.74 -8.93 -8.97
C THR A 118 1.77 -9.87 -8.26
N LYS A 119 2.28 -10.59 -7.25
CA LYS A 119 1.48 -11.34 -6.30
C LYS A 119 1.82 -10.96 -4.87
N ILE A 120 0.80 -10.69 -4.07
CA ILE A 120 0.94 -10.50 -2.62
C ILE A 120 0.36 -11.73 -1.95
N ASN A 121 1.21 -12.52 -1.28
CA ASN A 121 0.81 -13.77 -0.64
C ASN A 121 0.02 -14.72 -1.57
N GLY A 122 0.40 -14.76 -2.86
CA GLY A 122 -0.22 -15.58 -3.91
C GLY A 122 -1.45 -14.97 -4.58
N MET A 123 -1.99 -13.85 -4.08
CA MET A 123 -3.12 -13.12 -4.67
C MET A 123 -2.64 -12.21 -5.81
N GLU A 124 -3.43 -12.12 -6.88
CA GLU A 124 -3.17 -11.20 -7.99
C GLU A 124 -3.19 -9.75 -7.46
N ALA A 125 -2.12 -9.00 -7.75
CA ALA A 125 -1.98 -7.63 -7.26
C ALA A 125 -1.36 -6.70 -8.30
N LYS A 126 -1.68 -5.41 -8.19
CA LYS A 126 -1.07 -4.32 -8.96
C LYS A 126 -0.54 -3.26 -8.03
N LEU A 127 0.69 -2.82 -8.25
CA LEU A 127 1.31 -1.73 -7.49
C LEU A 127 1.42 -0.48 -8.34
N MET A 128 1.24 0.68 -7.72
CA MET A 128 1.42 1.97 -8.37
C MET A 128 1.86 3.01 -7.35
N ASN A 129 2.77 3.90 -7.76
CA ASN A 129 3.17 5.05 -6.97
C ASN A 129 2.69 6.34 -7.64
N VAL A 130 2.34 7.32 -6.82
CA VAL A 130 1.88 8.63 -7.30
C VAL A 130 2.58 9.71 -6.49
N SER A 131 3.07 10.74 -7.17
CA SER A 131 3.46 12.00 -6.52
C SER A 131 2.69 13.15 -7.12
N GLY A 132 2.27 14.12 -6.32
CA GLY A 132 1.58 15.30 -6.81
C GLY A 132 1.26 16.26 -5.68
N THR A 133 0.28 17.12 -5.88
CA THR A 133 -0.11 18.13 -4.91
C THR A 133 -1.59 18.03 -4.56
N VAL A 134 -1.89 17.99 -3.26
CA VAL A 134 -3.23 18.01 -2.68
C VAL A 134 -3.23 19.11 -1.62
N ASP A 135 -4.20 20.03 -1.69
CA ASP A 135 -4.29 21.19 -0.78
C ASP A 135 -2.96 21.95 -0.60
N ASP A 136 -2.25 22.16 -1.71
CA ASP A 136 -0.94 22.81 -1.81
C ASP A 136 0.21 22.11 -1.06
N ILE A 137 -0.01 20.88 -0.60
CA ILE A 137 1.01 20.01 0.00
C ILE A 137 1.48 19.01 -1.05
N ALA A 138 2.80 18.87 -1.21
CA ALA A 138 3.38 17.84 -2.07
C ALA A 138 3.30 16.47 -1.37
N ILE A 139 2.57 15.53 -1.96
CA ILE A 139 2.30 14.21 -1.38
C ILE A 139 2.91 13.11 -2.25
N TYR A 140 3.34 12.03 -1.60
CA TYR A 140 3.69 10.76 -2.21
C TYR A 140 2.76 9.66 -1.71
N TYR A 141 2.19 8.91 -2.64
CA TYR A 141 1.33 7.76 -2.40
C TYR A 141 2.00 6.47 -2.90
N GLN A 142 1.76 5.37 -2.19
CA GLN A 142 1.92 4.00 -2.69
C GLN A 142 0.59 3.27 -2.60
N PHE A 143 0.21 2.64 -3.71
CA PHE A 143 -1.00 1.84 -3.84
C PHE A 143 -0.65 0.36 -4.01
N GLY A 144 -1.37 -0.49 -3.30
CA GLY A 144 -1.50 -1.91 -3.59
C GLY A 144 -2.96 -2.26 -3.87
N PHE A 145 -3.27 -2.61 -5.11
CA PHE A 145 -4.58 -3.14 -5.50
C PHE A 145 -4.51 -4.66 -5.46
N VAL A 146 -5.26 -5.30 -4.57
CA VAL A 146 -5.23 -6.76 -4.36
C VAL A 146 -6.58 -7.36 -4.70
N LYS A 147 -6.57 -8.42 -5.50
CA LYS A 147 -7.77 -9.22 -5.77
C LYS A 147 -7.81 -10.39 -4.81
N GLY A 148 -8.71 -10.30 -3.83
CA GLY A 148 -9.07 -11.42 -2.97
C GLY A 148 -10.05 -12.37 -3.66
N LYS A 149 -10.72 -13.19 -2.84
CA LYS A 149 -11.67 -14.18 -3.34
C LYS A 149 -12.95 -13.57 -3.91
N ASP A 150 -13.54 -12.62 -3.19
CA ASP A 150 -14.79 -11.95 -3.53
C ASP A 150 -14.71 -10.43 -3.36
N ARG A 151 -13.54 -9.90 -2.99
CA ARG A 151 -13.31 -8.47 -2.76
C ARG A 151 -12.06 -7.97 -3.48
N TYR A 152 -12.11 -6.71 -3.89
CA TYR A 152 -10.91 -5.93 -4.16
C TYR A 152 -10.51 -5.17 -2.90
N TYR A 153 -9.20 -5.03 -2.70
CA TYR A 153 -8.61 -4.26 -1.61
C TYR A 153 -7.72 -3.18 -2.20
N GLN A 154 -7.95 -1.93 -1.78
CA GLN A 154 -7.07 -0.80 -2.06
C GLN A 154 -6.28 -0.51 -0.79
N ILE A 155 -4.99 -0.83 -0.79
CA ILE A 155 -4.07 -0.49 0.29
C ILE A 155 -3.41 0.81 -0.13
N VAL A 156 -3.68 1.90 0.58
CA VAL A 156 -3.16 3.23 0.25
C VAL A 156 -2.32 3.73 1.40
N ASN A 157 -1.05 3.96 1.10
CA ASN A 157 -0.12 4.60 2.02
C ASN A 157 0.26 5.96 1.47
N TRP A 158 0.34 6.98 2.33
CA TRP A 158 0.85 8.28 1.89
C TRP A 158 1.60 9.05 2.97
N THR A 159 2.41 9.98 2.49
CA THR A 159 3.22 10.90 3.29
C THR A 159 3.50 12.15 2.46
N GLU A 160 3.96 13.22 3.10
CA GLU A 160 4.57 14.33 2.38
C GLU A 160 5.74 13.85 1.51
N LEU A 161 5.87 14.39 0.30
CA LEU A 161 6.88 13.97 -0.68
C LEU A 161 8.31 14.05 -0.13
N GLN A 162 8.60 15.04 0.73
CA GLN A 162 9.92 15.19 1.36
C GLN A 162 10.28 14.06 2.33
N ARG A 163 9.29 13.32 2.83
CA ARG A 163 9.43 12.17 3.74
C ARG A 163 9.30 10.82 3.03
N LYS A 164 9.20 10.83 1.70
CA LYS A 164 9.07 9.62 0.88
C LYS A 164 10.14 8.60 1.23
N ASP A 165 11.40 9.01 1.30
CA ASP A 165 12.52 8.08 1.49
C ASP A 165 12.54 7.50 2.91
N ASP A 166 12.05 8.26 3.90
CA ASP A 166 11.90 7.80 5.29
C ASP A 166 10.87 6.65 5.40
N HIS A 167 9.78 6.73 4.65
CA HIS A 167 8.63 5.84 4.81
C HIS A 167 8.49 4.77 3.72
N SER A 168 9.16 4.93 2.57
CA SER A 168 8.95 4.04 1.40
C SER A 168 9.14 2.56 1.72
N LYS A 169 10.08 2.21 2.60
CA LYS A 169 10.30 0.82 3.00
C LYS A 169 9.15 0.29 3.87
N SER A 170 8.66 1.11 4.80
CA SER A 170 7.53 0.75 5.66
C SER A 170 6.25 0.60 4.84
N MET A 171 5.98 1.53 3.92
CA MET A 171 4.85 1.47 2.98
C MET A 171 4.85 0.18 2.14
N GLN A 172 6.01 -0.22 1.60
CA GLN A 172 6.16 -1.48 0.87
C GLN A 172 5.88 -2.70 1.75
N ASN A 173 6.40 -2.69 2.99
CA ASN A 173 6.19 -3.79 3.93
C ASN A 173 4.71 -3.92 4.32
N ILE A 174 4.01 -2.80 4.54
CA ILE A 174 2.56 -2.78 4.81
C ILE A 174 1.81 -3.47 3.66
N ILE A 175 2.05 -3.07 2.42
CA ILE A 175 1.40 -3.67 1.24
C ILE A 175 1.73 -5.17 1.14
N ALA A 176 3.00 -5.55 1.28
CA ALA A 176 3.45 -6.93 1.16
C ALA A 176 2.91 -7.86 2.26
N SER A 177 2.62 -7.31 3.44
CA SER A 177 2.09 -8.07 4.58
C SER A 177 0.62 -8.47 4.43
N PHE A 178 -0.12 -7.82 3.51
CA PHE A 178 -1.56 -8.02 3.37
C PHE A 178 -1.92 -9.48 3.08
N LYS A 179 -2.87 -10.01 3.84
CA LYS A 179 -3.32 -11.39 3.73
C LYS A 179 -4.82 -11.49 3.93
N GLU A 180 -5.53 -12.00 2.94
CA GLU A 180 -6.93 -12.38 3.11
C GLU A 180 -7.07 -13.57 4.07
N LEU A 181 -7.98 -13.43 5.03
CA LEU A 181 -8.31 -14.48 5.99
C LEU A 181 -9.48 -15.28 5.43
N ASN A 182 -9.27 -16.57 5.18
CA ASN A 182 -10.37 -17.44 4.84
C ASN A 182 -11.36 -17.51 6.02
N ARG A 183 -12.57 -16.98 5.85
CA ARG A 183 -13.71 -17.43 6.67
C ARG A 183 -13.91 -18.91 6.37
N THR A 184 -13.34 -19.78 7.19
CA THR A 184 -13.75 -21.18 7.23
C THR A 184 -15.26 -21.11 7.45
N LYS A 185 -16.06 -21.55 6.47
CA LYS A 185 -17.52 -21.62 6.60
C LYS A 185 -17.77 -22.30 7.94
N LYS A 186 -18.27 -21.54 8.93
CA LYS A 186 -18.78 -22.11 10.17
C LYS A 186 -19.89 -23.03 9.70
N LYS A 187 -19.63 -24.34 9.62
CA LYS A 187 -20.67 -25.34 9.36
C LYS A 187 -21.64 -25.19 10.53
N ILE A 188 -22.75 -24.52 10.28
CA ILE A 188 -23.91 -24.62 11.15
C ILE A 188 -24.39 -26.06 10.94
N HIS A 189 -24.16 -26.92 11.94
CA HIS A 189 -24.87 -28.19 12.08
C HIS A 189 -26.23 -27.88 12.71
#